data_AF-A0A0K2TSN3-F1
#
_entry.id   AF-A0A0K2TSN3-F1
#
_cell.length_a   1.000
_cell.length_b   1.000
_cell.length_c   1.000
_cell.angle_alpha   90.00
_cell.angle_beta   90.00
_cell.angle_gamma   90.00
#
_symmetry.space_group_name_H-M   'P 1'
#
loop_
_entity.id
_entity.type
_entity.pdbx_description
1 polymer ?
#
loop_
_entity_poly.entity_id
_entity_poly.type
_entity_poly.pdbx_seq_one_letter_code
_entity_poly.pdbx_strand_id
1 'polypeptide(L)'
;MILYSIRVILGLLSIVLIIGGISLKMHILPAMIKSQIYENLDLREGTEGFNAFKEPPAPVYLSYSLFHIKNTNEVIRGEPPVLLEVGPYSYRETMRKENLMEQNSRYLSYGKYTKFEFDETNTHKLKCKNRINTPCSKNDKITIINPVLLTLADKLDGLPKTVKDICFEIINNGNEALGIKAEDLFITEEVDKILYTGFDSKSAAIFDKLDTFLMLLLEVIQESLELDIPIKAKDFENIIKIISPAQLSEGTFAFFKGKNATKLQNYYTIENGRFDKESFMNIVEFNGKNKLPEAWWPNVATSITGQLSSEGGSCHRIYGTDGTQFPPFLFNKKKFPLWMFVGELCRTIYVEFESEVEVEGGITAYRYGVGKRVFSMSNPENFCYCQEFFSCAKQTDNDEWDLSQCLKCKDGVMDVSACYGAPIFMSQPHFLQADKEVQAYVKGLEPNSEKHATYLDIEPNLGTPLRAHKKIQINMVLRKVAGIDLLKKVADFRLIPMFWADEGAELDSEKAEELNNVLFSAITIGNTVGIALGYVVGPILLIVSIILSFYQRYREKRA
;
A
#
# COMPACT_ATOMS: atom_id res chain seq x y z
N MET A 1 -47.72 17.85 -55.31
CA MET A 1 -46.45 17.19 -55.70
C MET A 1 -45.30 17.59 -54.76
N ILE A 2 -44.91 18.86 -54.69
CA ILE A 2 -43.77 19.34 -53.86
C ILE A 2 -43.87 18.91 -52.38
N LEU A 3 -45.03 19.11 -51.76
CA LEU A 3 -45.25 18.75 -50.34
C LEU A 3 -45.13 17.24 -50.06
N TYR A 4 -45.42 16.40 -51.06
CA TYR A 4 -45.30 14.93 -50.95
C TYR A 4 -43.82 14.52 -50.97
N SER A 5 -43.05 15.07 -51.91
CA SER A 5 -41.61 14.82 -51.98
C SER A 5 -40.89 15.25 -50.70
N ILE A 6 -41.22 16.43 -50.15
CA ILE A 6 -40.63 16.92 -48.90
C ILE A 6 -40.90 15.96 -47.73
N ARG A 7 -42.14 15.48 -47.59
CA ARG A 7 -42.51 14.53 -46.53
C ARG A 7 -41.72 13.22 -46.62
N VAL A 8 -41.62 12.64 -47.82
CA VAL A 8 -40.90 11.38 -48.04
C VAL A 8 -39.41 11.54 -47.72
N ILE A 9 -38.81 12.65 -48.16
CA ILE A 9 -37.41 12.96 -47.87
C ILE A 9 -37.18 13.12 -46.36
N LEU A 10 -38.03 13.87 -45.66
CA LEU A 10 -37.94 14.05 -44.20
C LEU A 10 -38.12 12.73 -43.44
N GLY A 11 -39.05 11.88 -43.89
CA GLY A 11 -39.27 10.56 -43.30
C GLY A 11 -38.05 9.65 -43.45
N LEU A 12 -37.49 9.55 -44.66
CA LEU A 12 -36.28 8.75 -44.91
C LEU A 12 -35.07 9.29 -44.13
N LEU A 13 -34.86 10.61 -44.13
CA LEU A 13 -33.79 11.25 -43.37
C LEU A 13 -33.93 10.99 -41.87
N SER A 14 -35.15 11.05 -41.33
CA SER A 14 -35.40 10.77 -39.91
C SER A 14 -35.00 9.33 -39.52
N ILE A 15 -35.34 8.34 -40.35
CA ILE A 15 -35.00 6.94 -40.11
C ILE A 15 -33.48 6.75 -40.15
N VAL A 16 -32.80 7.37 -41.12
CA VAL A 16 -31.33 7.34 -41.22
C VAL A 16 -30.67 7.96 -40.00
N LEU A 17 -31.16 9.11 -39.52
CA LEU A 17 -30.61 9.78 -38.33
C LEU A 17 -30.85 8.99 -37.05
N ILE A 18 -32.02 8.37 -36.88
CA ILE A 18 -32.33 7.51 -35.74
C ILE A 18 -31.40 6.29 -35.73
N ILE A 19 -31.34 5.55 -36.84
CA ILE A 19 -30.51 4.34 -36.94
C ILE A 19 -29.03 4.69 -36.82
N GLY A 20 -28.58 5.74 -37.52
CA GLY A 20 -27.20 6.20 -37.50
C GLY A 20 -26.77 6.68 -36.12
N GLY A 21 -27.59 7.51 -35.44
CA GLY A 21 -27.29 8.02 -34.10
C GLY A 21 -27.27 6.92 -33.03
N ILE A 22 -28.23 5.98 -33.09
CA ILE A 22 -28.26 4.81 -32.19
C ILE A 22 -27.05 3.90 -32.45
N SER A 23 -26.73 3.60 -33.71
CA SER A 23 -25.58 2.76 -34.08
C SER A 23 -24.26 3.39 -33.68
N LEU A 24 -24.11 4.71 -33.90
CA LEU A 24 -22.94 5.47 -33.45
C LEU A 24 -22.73 5.31 -31.94
N LYS A 25 -23.79 5.53 -31.15
CA LYS A 25 -23.74 5.42 -29.68
C LYS A 25 -23.52 3.99 -29.17
N MET A 26 -24.22 3.01 -29.73
CA MET A 26 -24.29 1.65 -29.19
C MET A 26 -23.18 0.73 -29.71
N HIS A 27 -22.62 1.00 -30.90
CA HIS A 27 -21.67 0.11 -31.54
C HIS A 27 -20.36 0.79 -31.91
N ILE A 28 -20.41 1.91 -32.65
CA ILE A 28 -19.20 2.53 -33.21
C ILE A 28 -18.34 3.15 -32.09
N LEU A 29 -18.92 3.98 -31.23
CA LEU A 29 -18.16 4.65 -30.16
C LEU A 29 -17.56 3.65 -29.17
N PRO A 30 -18.30 2.67 -28.61
CA PRO A 30 -17.69 1.66 -27.73
C PRO A 30 -16.54 0.90 -28.39
N ALA A 31 -16.63 0.59 -29.69
CA ALA A 31 -15.56 -0.08 -30.42
C ALA A 31 -14.32 0.82 -30.58
N MET A 32 -14.50 2.09 -30.92
CA MET A 32 -13.41 3.07 -31.01
C MET A 32 -12.72 3.27 -29.66
N ILE A 33 -13.50 3.45 -28.59
CA ILE A 33 -13.01 3.59 -27.21
C ILE A 33 -12.16 2.38 -26.83
N LYS A 34 -12.69 1.18 -27.08
CA LYS A 34 -11.98 -0.06 -26.81
C LYS A 34 -10.65 -0.11 -27.58
N SER A 35 -10.64 0.27 -28.87
CA SER A 35 -9.40 0.31 -29.65
C SER A 35 -8.37 1.27 -29.05
N GLN A 36 -8.78 2.49 -28.72
CA GLN A 36 -7.92 3.51 -28.12
C GLN A 36 -7.34 3.04 -26.78
N ILE A 37 -8.14 2.44 -25.91
CA ILE A 37 -7.69 1.89 -24.62
C ILE A 37 -6.64 0.79 -24.86
N TYR A 38 -6.85 -0.10 -25.85
CA TYR A 38 -5.92 -1.18 -26.12
C TYR A 38 -4.56 -0.67 -26.60
N GLU A 39 -4.54 0.40 -27.40
CA GLU A 39 -3.33 1.08 -27.87
C GLU A 39 -2.59 1.80 -26.73
N ASN A 40 -3.32 2.52 -25.87
CA ASN A 40 -2.73 3.23 -24.72
C ASN A 40 -2.18 2.29 -23.64
N LEU A 41 -2.73 1.07 -23.55
CA LEU A 41 -2.28 0.04 -22.60
C LEU A 41 -1.39 -1.02 -23.27
N ASP A 42 -0.80 -0.72 -24.43
CA ASP A 42 0.11 -1.62 -25.10
C ASP A 42 1.52 -1.52 -24.50
N LEU A 43 2.03 -2.64 -23.96
CA LEU A 43 3.36 -2.73 -23.35
C LEU A 43 4.42 -3.27 -24.33
N ARG A 44 4.24 -3.10 -25.63
CA ARG A 44 5.30 -3.34 -26.63
C ARG A 44 6.31 -2.21 -26.63
N GLU A 45 7.58 -2.55 -26.75
CA GLU A 45 8.65 -1.55 -26.81
C GLU A 45 8.41 -0.54 -27.95
N GLY A 46 8.51 0.76 -27.64
CA GLY A 46 8.30 1.86 -28.57
C GLY A 46 6.88 2.47 -28.58
N THR A 47 5.90 1.87 -27.90
CA THR A 47 4.57 2.48 -27.73
C THR A 47 4.56 3.54 -26.63
N GLU A 48 3.60 4.46 -26.66
CA GLU A 48 3.39 5.45 -25.59
C GLU A 48 3.04 4.78 -24.25
N GLY A 49 2.18 3.75 -24.29
CA GLY A 49 1.81 2.97 -23.11
C GLY A 49 3.01 2.30 -22.43
N PHE A 50 3.95 1.77 -23.20
CA PHE A 50 5.19 1.20 -22.65
C PHE A 50 6.07 2.26 -22.01
N ASN A 51 6.18 3.45 -22.61
CA ASN A 51 6.97 4.55 -22.05
C ASN A 51 6.36 5.05 -20.74
N ALA A 52 5.03 5.25 -20.69
CA ALA A 52 4.32 5.64 -19.47
C ALA A 52 4.41 4.56 -18.37
N PHE A 53 4.37 3.28 -18.76
CA PHE A 53 4.58 2.17 -17.83
C PHE A 53 6.01 2.16 -17.25
N LYS A 54 7.02 2.40 -18.10
CA LYS A 54 8.43 2.41 -17.72
C LYS A 54 8.76 3.60 -16.81
N GLU A 55 8.28 4.79 -17.15
CA GLU A 55 8.47 6.05 -16.43
C GLU A 55 7.13 6.76 -16.30
N PRO A 56 6.44 6.60 -15.15
CA PRO A 56 5.14 7.23 -14.92
C PRO A 56 5.19 8.76 -15.06
N PRO A 57 4.21 9.39 -15.71
CA PRO A 57 4.24 10.83 -15.99
C PRO A 57 3.87 11.70 -14.77
N ALA A 58 3.15 11.15 -13.79
CA ALA A 58 2.75 11.88 -12.60
C ALA A 58 3.91 11.90 -11.57
N PRO A 59 4.23 13.07 -10.99
CA PRO A 59 5.21 13.13 -9.90
C PRO A 59 4.63 12.46 -8.66
N VAL A 60 5.47 11.67 -7.98
CA VAL A 60 5.14 11.03 -6.71
C VAL A 60 5.90 11.72 -5.59
N TYR A 61 5.20 12.05 -4.50
CA TYR A 61 5.76 12.68 -3.31
C TYR A 61 5.50 11.81 -2.09
N LEU A 62 6.55 11.51 -1.32
CA LEU A 62 6.44 10.91 0.00
C LEU A 62 6.54 11.99 1.06
N SER A 63 5.44 12.22 1.76
CA SER A 63 5.34 13.21 2.83
C SER A 63 5.30 12.52 4.20
N TYR A 64 6.30 12.78 5.04
CA TYR A 64 6.44 12.16 6.36
C TYR A 64 5.98 13.07 7.48
N SER A 65 5.15 12.58 8.40
CA SER A 65 4.83 13.26 9.66
C SER A 65 5.29 12.41 10.83
N LEU A 66 6.26 12.93 11.59
CA LEU A 66 6.92 12.20 12.68
C LEU A 66 6.23 12.50 14.02
N PHE A 67 6.29 11.55 14.95
CA PHE A 67 5.72 11.70 16.29
C PHE A 67 6.81 11.98 17.33
N HIS A 68 6.95 13.25 17.71
CA HIS A 68 7.88 13.69 18.75
C HIS A 68 7.35 13.33 20.15
N ILE A 69 8.16 12.63 20.95
CA ILE A 69 7.81 12.23 22.32
C ILE A 69 8.12 13.37 23.30
N LYS A 70 7.09 13.89 23.99
CA LYS A 70 7.22 15.03 24.92
C LYS A 70 7.61 14.67 26.36
N ASN A 71 7.29 13.46 26.81
CA ASN A 71 7.31 13.05 28.22
C ASN A 71 8.21 11.83 28.47
N THR A 72 9.46 11.89 28.00
CA THR A 72 10.43 10.78 28.06
C THR A 72 10.63 10.22 29.48
N ASN A 73 10.69 11.09 30.49
CA ASN A 73 10.88 10.71 31.90
C ASN A 73 9.71 9.89 32.45
N GLU A 74 8.48 10.23 32.06
CA GLU A 74 7.27 9.52 32.44
C GLU A 74 7.21 8.15 31.77
N VAL A 75 7.59 8.08 30.49
CA VAL A 75 7.60 6.83 29.70
C VAL A 75 8.59 5.80 30.27
N ILE A 76 9.76 6.24 30.73
CA ILE A 76 10.73 5.38 31.43
C ILE A 76 10.13 4.74 32.70
N ARG A 77 9.17 5.42 33.34
CA ARG A 77 8.44 4.94 34.52
C ARG A 77 7.20 4.12 34.19
N GLY A 78 6.90 3.88 32.91
CA GLY A 78 5.78 3.08 32.45
C GLY A 78 4.54 3.88 32.03
N GLU A 79 4.54 5.21 32.10
CA GLU A 79 3.41 6.03 31.65
C GLU A 79 3.28 6.07 30.12
N PRO A 80 2.06 6.28 29.56
CA PRO A 80 1.87 6.39 28.12
C PRO A 80 2.64 7.58 27.50
N PRO A 81 3.30 7.39 26.34
CA PRO A 81 3.89 8.49 25.58
C PRO A 81 2.85 9.53 25.15
N VAL A 82 3.21 10.80 25.28
CA VAL A 82 2.49 11.96 24.76
C VAL A 82 3.20 12.39 23.48
N LEU A 83 2.54 12.19 22.36
CA LEU A 83 3.07 12.43 21.03
C LEU A 83 2.67 13.81 20.52
N LEU A 84 3.59 14.44 19.81
CA LEU A 84 3.36 15.65 19.04
C LEU A 84 3.71 15.36 17.58
N GLU A 85 2.72 15.45 16.69
CA GLU A 85 2.93 15.28 15.25
C GLU A 85 3.71 16.50 14.69
N VAL A 86 4.84 16.26 14.02
CA VAL A 86 5.65 17.31 13.38
C VAL A 86 5.89 16.91 11.93
N GLY A 87 5.57 17.80 10.99
CA GLY A 87 5.60 17.53 9.56
C GLY A 87 4.49 18.27 8.82
N PRO A 88 4.28 17.98 7.52
CA PRO A 88 4.97 16.95 6.76
C PRO A 88 6.37 17.39 6.26
N TYR A 89 7.28 16.43 6.10
CA TYR A 89 8.56 16.56 5.40
C TYR A 89 8.44 15.84 4.06
N SER A 90 8.48 16.58 2.96
CA SER A 90 8.23 16.04 1.62
C SER A 90 9.52 15.63 0.92
N TYR A 91 9.51 14.44 0.34
CA TYR A 91 10.55 13.93 -0.54
C TYR A 91 9.93 13.60 -1.90
N ARG A 92 10.55 14.06 -2.97
CA ARG A 92 10.18 13.67 -4.33
C ARG A 92 10.70 12.25 -4.60
N GLU A 93 9.82 11.37 -5.02
CA GLU A 93 10.18 10.04 -5.49
C GLU A 93 10.39 10.07 -7.00
N THR A 94 11.55 9.58 -7.45
CA THR A 94 11.79 9.25 -8.85
C THR A 94 11.77 7.73 -8.97
N MET A 95 10.70 7.21 -9.59
CA MET A 95 10.53 5.79 -9.85
C MET A 95 10.62 5.49 -11.34
N ARG A 96 11.30 4.40 -11.69
CA ARG A 96 11.32 3.85 -13.05
C ARG A 96 11.44 2.34 -13.02
N LYS A 97 10.93 1.70 -14.07
CA LYS A 97 11.11 0.26 -14.27
C LYS A 97 12.38 0.04 -15.09
N GLU A 98 13.25 -0.83 -14.59
CA GLU A 98 14.51 -1.22 -15.22
C GLU A 98 14.51 -2.71 -15.56
N ASN A 99 15.44 -3.13 -16.43
CA ASN A 99 15.59 -4.54 -16.83
C ASN A 99 14.28 -5.19 -17.29
N LEU A 100 13.53 -4.48 -18.14
CA LEU A 100 12.30 -4.99 -18.73
C LEU A 100 12.65 -6.14 -19.68
N MET A 101 12.05 -7.30 -19.45
CA MET A 101 12.29 -8.51 -20.22
C MET A 101 10.97 -9.18 -20.57
N GLU A 102 10.68 -9.33 -21.86
CA GLU A 102 9.55 -10.14 -22.31
C GLU A 102 9.90 -11.61 -22.13
N GLN A 103 9.23 -12.29 -21.21
CA GLN A 103 9.46 -13.73 -20.96
C GLN A 103 8.86 -14.56 -22.10
N ASN A 104 7.69 -14.15 -22.57
CA ASN A 104 6.98 -14.69 -23.72
C ASN A 104 5.89 -13.70 -24.15
N SER A 105 5.04 -14.10 -25.10
CA SER A 105 3.97 -13.24 -25.61
C SER A 105 2.96 -12.75 -24.56
N ARG A 106 2.93 -13.35 -23.36
CA ARG A 106 1.97 -13.08 -22.28
C ARG A 106 2.59 -12.33 -21.09
N TYR A 107 3.83 -12.61 -20.72
CA TYR A 107 4.43 -12.07 -19.49
C TYR A 107 5.56 -11.09 -19.74
N LEU A 108 5.62 -10.05 -18.91
CA LEU A 108 6.69 -9.05 -18.86
C LEU A 108 7.29 -9.03 -17.46
N SER A 109 8.61 -9.15 -17.35
CA SER A 109 9.33 -9.00 -16.10
C SER A 109 10.05 -7.65 -16.03
N TYR A 110 10.15 -7.07 -14.85
CA TYR A 110 10.90 -5.83 -14.62
C TYR A 110 11.41 -5.72 -13.16
N GLY A 111 12.47 -4.94 -12.97
CA GLY A 111 12.92 -4.47 -11.65
C GLY A 111 12.44 -3.03 -11.39
N LYS A 112 12.20 -2.69 -10.13
CA LYS A 112 11.86 -1.32 -9.71
C LYS A 112 13.13 -0.57 -9.26
N TYR A 113 13.37 0.61 -9.82
CA TYR A 113 14.34 1.58 -9.30
C TYR A 113 13.57 2.72 -8.63
N THR A 114 14.03 3.11 -7.43
CA THR A 114 13.46 4.23 -6.69
C THR A 114 14.57 5.09 -6.11
N LYS A 115 14.39 6.42 -6.20
CA LYS A 115 15.24 7.44 -5.59
C LYS A 115 14.38 8.46 -4.86
N PHE A 116 14.83 8.90 -3.69
CA PHE A 116 14.16 9.91 -2.88
C PHE A 116 15.05 11.15 -2.72
N GLU A 117 14.47 12.32 -2.95
CA GLU A 117 15.14 13.61 -2.81
C GLU A 117 14.27 14.56 -1.99
N PHE A 118 14.82 15.19 -0.95
CA PHE A 118 14.06 16.15 -0.14
C PHE A 118 13.60 17.35 -0.98
N ASP A 119 12.31 17.67 -0.93
CA ASP A 119 11.71 18.80 -1.63
C ASP A 119 11.28 19.87 -0.63
N GLU A 120 12.13 20.88 -0.47
CA GLU A 120 11.90 22.01 0.42
C GLU A 120 10.67 22.84 -0.01
N THR A 121 10.46 23.00 -1.33
CA THR A 121 9.36 23.80 -1.87
C THR A 121 8.02 23.16 -1.55
N ASN A 122 7.89 21.85 -1.79
CA ASN A 122 6.66 21.11 -1.48
C ASN A 122 6.45 21.01 0.05
N THR A 123 7.52 20.81 0.82
CA THR A 123 7.46 20.84 2.29
C THR A 123 6.89 22.16 2.81
N HIS A 124 7.32 23.30 2.26
CA HIS A 124 6.79 24.61 2.65
C HIS A 124 5.33 24.79 2.23
N LYS A 125 4.96 24.32 1.03
CA LYS A 125 3.58 24.37 0.51
C LYS A 125 2.60 23.64 1.43
N LEU A 126 2.99 22.48 1.97
CA LEU A 126 2.15 21.64 2.81
C LEU A 126 1.95 22.18 4.24
N LYS A 127 2.71 23.20 4.64
CA LYS A 127 2.68 23.85 5.96
C LYS A 127 3.02 22.91 7.13
N CYS A 128 4.10 23.23 7.82
CA CYS A 128 4.57 22.47 8.97
C CYS A 128 3.58 22.57 10.15
N LYS A 129 2.98 21.46 10.54
CA LYS A 129 2.16 21.33 11.75
C LYS A 129 3.00 21.56 13.00
N ASN A 130 2.39 22.19 14.01
CA ASN A 130 2.99 22.41 15.32
C ASN A 130 4.32 23.21 15.31
N ARG A 131 4.56 24.00 14.25
CA ARG A 131 5.58 25.04 14.18
C ARG A 131 4.98 26.34 13.67
N ILE A 132 5.19 27.44 14.40
CA ILE A 132 4.69 28.77 14.04
C ILE A 132 5.79 29.51 13.28
N ASN A 133 5.50 29.96 12.05
CA ASN A 133 6.38 30.81 11.24
C ASN A 133 7.78 30.25 10.97
N THR A 134 7.98 28.93 11.12
CA THR A 134 9.23 28.25 10.79
C THR A 134 8.91 27.06 9.90
N PRO A 135 9.47 26.99 8.69
CA PRO A 135 9.27 25.83 7.84
C PRO A 135 9.87 24.57 8.45
N CYS A 136 9.28 23.42 8.11
CA CYS A 136 9.85 22.12 8.40
C CYS A 136 11.14 21.97 7.56
N SER A 137 12.22 21.53 8.19
CA SER A 137 13.50 21.23 7.55
C SER A 137 13.90 19.80 7.81
N LYS A 138 14.53 19.13 6.85
CA LYS A 138 15.04 17.77 7.04
C LYS A 138 16.05 17.63 8.20
N ASN A 139 16.62 18.75 8.66
CA ASN A 139 17.55 18.82 9.80
C ASN A 139 16.82 19.03 11.15
N ASP A 140 15.49 19.01 11.15
CA ASP A 140 14.70 19.14 12.38
C ASP A 140 14.96 17.95 13.31
N LYS A 141 15.22 18.25 14.58
CA LYS A 141 15.48 17.22 15.58
C LYS A 141 14.18 16.71 16.18
N ILE A 142 13.95 15.40 16.07
CA ILE A 142 12.78 14.72 16.61
C ILE A 142 13.23 13.64 17.60
N THR A 143 12.56 13.59 18.75
CA THR A 143 12.79 12.58 19.78
C THR A 143 11.84 11.42 19.55
N ILE A 144 12.38 10.24 19.22
CA ILE A 144 11.66 8.99 19.02
C ILE A 144 12.18 7.93 20.01
N ILE A 145 11.43 6.84 20.18
CA ILE A 145 11.95 5.69 20.94
C ILE A 145 13.07 5.00 20.15
N ASN A 146 14.11 4.52 20.83
CA ASN A 146 15.31 3.95 20.23
C ASN A 146 14.99 2.65 19.45
N PRO A 147 14.94 2.68 18.11
CA PRO A 147 14.50 1.53 17.32
C PRO A 147 15.51 0.38 17.36
N VAL A 148 16.80 0.68 17.56
CA VAL A 148 17.88 -0.30 17.67
C VAL A 148 17.73 -1.13 18.93
N LEU A 149 17.49 -0.46 20.07
CA LEU A 149 17.26 -1.12 21.35
C LEU A 149 16.00 -1.99 21.34
N LEU A 150 14.90 -1.50 20.74
CA LEU A 150 13.65 -2.28 20.64
C LEU A 150 13.85 -3.51 19.75
N THR A 151 14.56 -3.37 18.63
CA THR A 151 14.88 -4.50 17.75
C THR A 151 15.73 -5.55 18.44
N LEU A 152 16.72 -5.10 19.22
CA LEU A 152 17.54 -5.99 20.02
C LEU A 152 16.70 -6.77 21.03
N ALA A 153 15.83 -6.09 21.77
CA ALA A 153 14.96 -6.73 22.74
C ALA A 153 13.98 -7.73 22.10
N ASP A 154 13.42 -7.43 20.92
CA ASP A 154 12.49 -8.30 20.21
C ASP A 154 13.16 -9.60 19.73
N LYS A 155 14.36 -9.52 19.16
CA LYS A 155 15.11 -10.69 18.67
C LYS A 155 15.42 -11.73 19.74
N LEU A 156 15.45 -11.34 21.02
CA LEU A 156 15.65 -12.26 22.13
C LEU A 156 14.43 -13.14 22.45
N ASP A 157 13.23 -12.83 21.95
CA ASP A 157 12.03 -13.60 22.29
C ASP A 157 12.01 -15.01 21.71
N GLY A 158 12.65 -15.22 20.56
CA GLY A 158 12.78 -16.53 19.94
C GLY A 158 13.80 -17.46 20.59
N LEU A 159 14.63 -16.96 21.52
CA LEU A 159 15.76 -17.71 22.07
C LEU A 159 15.33 -18.66 23.20
N PRO A 160 16.01 -19.83 23.31
CA PRO A 160 15.91 -20.68 24.48
C PRO A 160 16.25 -19.89 25.75
N LYS A 161 15.57 -20.18 26.86
CA LYS A 161 15.70 -19.45 28.12
C LYS A 161 17.17 -19.26 28.56
N THR A 162 17.97 -20.32 28.53
CA THR A 162 19.38 -20.27 28.94
C THR A 162 20.21 -19.31 28.07
N VAL A 163 19.99 -19.33 26.76
CA VAL A 163 20.69 -18.42 25.83
C VAL A 163 20.22 -16.99 26.05
N LYS A 164 18.90 -16.81 26.23
CA LYS A 164 18.29 -15.51 26.51
C LYS A 164 18.85 -14.88 27.79
N ASP A 165 19.03 -15.66 28.85
CA ASP A 165 19.60 -15.20 30.12
C ASP A 165 21.06 -14.74 29.94
N ILE A 166 21.88 -15.46 29.17
CA ILE A 166 23.25 -15.03 28.82
C ILE A 166 23.23 -13.73 28.00
N CYS A 167 22.34 -13.63 27.01
CA CYS A 167 22.19 -12.41 26.22
C CYS A 167 21.79 -11.22 27.10
N PHE A 168 20.96 -11.41 28.13
CA PHE A 168 20.63 -10.35 29.08
C PHE A 168 21.85 -9.86 29.85
N GLU A 169 22.73 -10.75 30.30
CA GLU A 169 23.98 -10.37 30.95
C GLU A 169 24.89 -9.58 30.00
N ILE A 170 25.06 -10.05 28.75
CA ILE A 170 25.83 -9.34 27.72
C ILE A 170 25.27 -7.92 27.49
N ILE A 171 23.95 -7.78 27.42
CA ILE A 171 23.28 -6.49 27.23
C ILE A 171 23.51 -5.57 28.42
N ASN A 172 23.28 -6.04 29.65
CA ASN A 172 23.41 -5.17 30.82
C ASN A 172 24.87 -4.76 31.06
N ASN A 173 25.82 -5.69 30.92
CA ASN A 173 27.25 -5.37 30.99
C ASN A 173 27.68 -4.43 29.87
N GLY A 174 27.15 -4.62 28.65
CA GLY A 174 27.37 -3.74 27.52
C GLY A 174 26.81 -2.33 27.75
N ASN A 175 25.60 -2.24 28.31
CA ASN A 175 24.98 -0.97 28.67
C ASN A 175 25.82 -0.21 29.70
N GLU A 176 26.28 -0.89 30.76
CA GLU A 176 27.15 -0.29 31.77
C GLU A 176 28.47 0.20 31.17
N ALA A 177 29.15 -0.65 30.39
CA ALA A 177 30.44 -0.33 29.77
C ALA A 177 30.36 0.85 28.77
N LEU A 178 29.23 0.98 28.06
CA LEU A 178 28.99 2.06 27.10
C LEU A 178 28.32 3.30 27.72
N GLY A 179 28.04 3.27 29.03
CA GLY A 179 27.35 4.35 29.73
C GLY A 179 25.95 4.62 29.20
N ILE A 180 25.25 3.57 28.75
CA ILE A 180 23.85 3.62 28.32
C ILE A 180 22.95 3.69 29.55
N LYS A 181 22.13 4.74 29.62
CA LYS A 181 21.23 5.05 30.73
C LYS A 181 19.77 4.97 30.28
N ALA A 182 18.85 5.18 31.20
CA ALA A 182 17.42 5.13 30.92
C ALA A 182 16.99 6.16 29.85
N GLU A 183 17.68 7.32 29.78
CA GLU A 183 17.42 8.35 28.78
C GLU A 183 17.75 7.90 27.35
N ASP A 184 18.70 6.95 27.18
CA ASP A 184 19.07 6.37 25.88
C ASP A 184 18.00 5.38 25.35
N LEU A 185 16.89 5.19 26.08
CA LEU A 185 15.65 4.60 25.54
C LEU A 185 15.08 5.45 24.39
N PHE A 186 15.45 6.72 24.31
CA PHE A 186 15.06 7.64 23.24
C PHE A 186 16.28 8.09 22.43
N ILE A 187 16.02 8.45 21.19
CA ILE A 187 17.00 9.05 20.29
C ILE A 187 16.44 10.38 19.82
N THR A 188 17.27 11.41 19.81
CA THR A 188 16.94 12.72 19.27
C THR A 188 17.86 13.03 18.10
N GLU A 189 17.34 12.89 16.90
CA GLU A 189 18.12 13.02 15.66
C GLU A 189 17.36 13.80 14.61
N GLU A 190 18.09 14.21 13.57
CA GLU A 190 17.56 14.89 12.40
C GLU A 190 16.60 13.99 11.62
N VAL A 191 15.54 14.55 11.05
CA VAL A 191 14.54 13.81 10.26
C VAL A 191 15.20 13.00 9.13
N ASP A 192 16.12 13.60 8.39
CA ASP A 192 16.80 12.92 7.27
C ASP A 192 17.62 11.70 7.73
N LYS A 193 18.22 11.78 8.93
CA LYS A 193 18.96 10.68 9.53
C LYS A 193 18.06 9.57 10.01
N ILE A 194 16.92 9.90 10.63
CA ILE A 194 15.92 8.92 11.05
C ILE A 194 15.38 8.15 9.83
N LEU A 195 15.07 8.86 8.75
CA LEU A 195 14.43 8.28 7.58
C LEU A 195 15.42 7.57 6.65
N TYR A 196 16.52 8.23 6.24
CA TYR A 196 17.34 7.77 5.11
C TYR A 196 18.83 7.67 5.38
N THR A 197 19.49 8.73 5.86
CA THR A 197 20.96 8.80 5.90
C THR A 197 21.57 8.00 7.05
N GLY A 198 20.78 7.78 8.09
CA GLY A 198 21.16 7.02 9.27
C GLY A 198 21.77 7.85 10.39
N PHE A 199 21.69 7.31 11.61
CA PHE A 199 22.32 7.82 12.82
C PHE A 199 23.04 6.72 13.59
N ASP A 200 24.03 7.11 14.39
CA ASP A 200 24.76 6.20 15.29
C ASP A 200 23.91 5.89 16.54
N SER A 201 23.94 4.64 16.98
CA SER A 201 23.34 4.23 18.27
C SER A 201 24.36 3.48 19.10
N LYS A 202 24.54 3.87 20.36
CA LYS A 202 25.39 3.12 21.31
C LYS A 202 24.94 1.66 21.42
N SER A 203 23.63 1.41 21.27
CA SER A 203 23.05 0.07 21.30
C SER A 203 23.49 -0.81 20.11
N ALA A 204 23.96 -0.23 19.01
CA ALA A 204 24.46 -0.99 17.86
C ALA A 204 25.72 -1.81 18.22
N ALA A 205 26.64 -1.26 19.01
CA ALA A 205 27.82 -1.99 19.47
C ALA A 205 27.49 -3.21 20.36
N ILE A 206 26.35 -3.17 21.06
CA ILE A 206 25.84 -4.33 21.82
C ILE A 206 25.26 -5.37 20.87
N PHE A 207 24.57 -4.91 19.82
CA PHE A 207 24.05 -5.76 18.77
C PHE A 207 25.17 -6.59 18.13
N ASP A 208 26.28 -5.97 17.70
CA ASP A 208 27.40 -6.66 17.07
C ASP A 208 28.05 -7.72 17.97
N LYS A 209 28.16 -7.42 19.28
CA LYS A 209 28.68 -8.37 20.28
C LYS A 209 27.75 -9.57 20.44
N LEU A 210 26.44 -9.34 20.47
CA LEU A 210 25.45 -10.42 20.54
C LEU A 210 25.45 -11.26 19.28
N ASP A 211 25.50 -10.62 18.11
CA ASP A 211 25.56 -11.31 16.83
C ASP A 211 26.80 -12.22 16.77
N THR A 212 27.97 -11.70 17.17
CA THR A 212 29.21 -12.49 17.27
C THR A 212 29.06 -13.67 18.24
N PHE A 213 28.50 -13.44 19.43
CA PHE A 213 28.26 -14.50 20.41
C PHE A 213 27.34 -15.60 19.86
N LEU A 214 26.25 -15.21 19.20
CA LEU A 214 25.27 -16.14 18.65
C LEU A 214 25.84 -16.91 17.45
N MET A 215 26.65 -16.28 16.61
CA MET A 215 27.37 -16.94 15.52
C MET A 215 28.36 -17.99 16.04
N LEU A 216 29.15 -17.65 17.07
CA LEU A 216 30.03 -18.62 17.73
C LEU A 216 29.23 -19.77 18.37
N LEU A 217 28.10 -19.45 19.01
CA LEU A 217 27.22 -20.46 19.59
C LEU A 217 26.64 -21.39 18.51
N LEU A 218 26.27 -20.83 17.35
CA LEU A 218 25.80 -21.60 16.20
C LEU A 218 26.88 -22.56 15.69
N GLU A 219 28.11 -22.09 15.53
CA GLU A 219 29.25 -22.92 15.11
C GLU A 219 29.46 -24.09 16.07
N VAL A 220 29.49 -23.83 17.38
CA VAL A 220 29.64 -24.89 18.41
C VAL A 220 28.48 -25.88 18.37
N ILE A 221 27.25 -25.42 18.17
CA ILE A 221 26.07 -26.28 18.06
C ILE A 221 26.13 -27.13 16.78
N GLN A 222 26.55 -26.57 15.65
CA GLN A 222 26.71 -27.29 14.39
C GLN A 222 27.77 -28.40 14.53
N GLU A 223 28.94 -28.10 15.12
CA GLU A 223 29.96 -29.10 15.42
C GLU A 223 29.46 -30.20 16.37
N SER A 224 28.60 -29.83 17.32
CA SER A 224 28.01 -30.77 18.29
C SER A 224 26.91 -31.66 17.68
N LEU A 225 26.22 -31.20 16.64
CA LEU A 225 25.20 -31.98 15.90
C LEU A 225 25.83 -33.08 15.04
N GLU A 226 27.10 -32.95 14.64
CA GLU A 226 27.87 -34.03 14.02
C GLU A 226 28.23 -35.17 15.01
N LEU A 227 28.01 -34.96 16.31
CA LEU A 227 28.29 -35.91 17.41
C LEU A 227 27.04 -36.63 17.97
N ASP A 228 25.92 -36.66 17.24
CA ASP A 228 24.68 -37.37 17.60
C ASP A 228 24.05 -36.90 18.95
N ILE A 229 24.19 -35.60 19.25
CA ILE A 229 23.61 -34.96 20.44
C ILE A 229 22.19 -34.45 20.10
N PRO A 230 21.16 -34.70 20.94
CA PRO A 230 19.78 -34.35 20.62
C PRO A 230 19.50 -32.86 20.87
N ILE A 231 19.94 -31.98 19.97
CA ILE A 231 19.49 -30.58 19.90
C ILE A 231 18.32 -30.51 18.93
N LYS A 232 17.18 -29.95 19.35
CA LYS A 232 15.99 -29.87 18.48
C LYS A 232 16.27 -28.88 17.35
N ALA A 233 16.06 -29.27 16.09
CA ALA A 233 16.28 -28.41 14.92
C ALA A 233 15.57 -27.04 15.00
N LYS A 234 14.45 -26.94 15.72
CA LYS A 234 13.71 -25.69 15.94
C LYS A 234 14.46 -24.68 16.84
N ASP A 235 15.28 -25.16 17.77
CA ASP A 235 16.11 -24.30 18.63
C ASP A 235 17.25 -23.67 17.81
N PHE A 236 17.72 -24.36 16.76
CA PHE A 236 18.77 -23.90 15.86
C PHE A 236 18.30 -22.81 14.87
N GLU A 237 17.13 -22.98 14.26
CA GLU A 237 16.55 -21.97 13.34
C GLU A 237 16.28 -20.61 14.00
N ASN A 238 15.91 -20.60 15.28
CA ASN A 238 15.62 -19.36 15.99
C ASN A 238 16.89 -18.54 16.27
N ILE A 239 18.04 -19.19 16.44
CA ILE A 239 19.32 -18.50 16.66
C ILE A 239 19.79 -17.81 15.37
N ILE A 240 19.57 -18.43 14.20
CA ILE A 240 19.90 -17.87 12.87
C ILE A 240 19.13 -16.56 12.58
N LYS A 241 17.91 -16.38 13.13
CA LYS A 241 17.07 -15.19 12.89
C LYS A 241 17.60 -13.89 13.51
N ILE A 242 18.65 -13.96 14.34
CA ILE A 242 19.14 -12.79 15.09
C ILE A 242 20.12 -11.92 14.28
N ILE A 243 20.57 -12.37 13.11
CA ILE A 243 21.49 -11.63 12.22
C ILE A 243 21.05 -10.19 12.02
N SER A 244 22.00 -9.25 12.15
CA SER A 244 21.76 -7.81 12.10
C SER A 244 20.81 -7.40 10.96
N PRO A 245 19.69 -6.72 11.26
CA PRO A 245 18.80 -6.20 10.23
C PRO A 245 19.60 -5.37 9.22
N ALA A 246 19.25 -5.44 7.94
CA ALA A 246 19.87 -4.62 6.90
C ALA A 246 19.85 -3.11 7.23
N GLN A 247 18.89 -2.69 8.06
CA GLN A 247 18.73 -1.33 8.58
C GLN A 247 19.85 -0.90 9.54
N LEU A 248 20.64 -1.83 10.09
CA LEU A 248 21.81 -1.61 10.96
C LEU A 248 23.16 -1.87 10.27
N SER A 249 23.17 -1.94 8.93
CA SER A 249 24.42 -2.09 8.18
C SER A 249 25.42 -0.98 8.53
N GLU A 250 26.73 -1.23 8.47
CA GLU A 250 27.76 -0.19 8.62
C GLU A 250 27.68 0.63 9.94
N GLY A 251 27.05 0.10 11.00
CA GLY A 251 26.99 0.72 12.32
C GLY A 251 25.97 1.85 12.51
N THR A 252 25.20 2.23 11.47
CA THR A 252 24.17 3.29 11.57
C THR A 252 22.77 2.78 11.24
N PHE A 253 21.75 3.36 11.89
CA PHE A 253 20.34 2.99 11.70
C PHE A 253 19.55 4.05 10.92
N ALA A 254 18.76 3.63 9.93
CA ALA A 254 17.66 4.43 9.36
C ALA A 254 16.49 3.53 8.93
N PHE A 255 15.26 4.04 8.96
CA PHE A 255 14.07 3.25 8.59
C PHE A 255 14.07 2.81 7.11
N PHE A 256 14.60 3.65 6.22
CA PHE A 256 14.72 3.39 4.79
C PHE A 256 16.19 3.31 4.35
N LYS A 257 17.09 2.94 5.27
CA LYS A 257 18.51 2.77 4.96
C LYS A 257 18.69 1.78 3.81
N GLY A 258 19.54 2.16 2.85
CA GLY A 258 19.80 1.33 1.68
C GLY A 258 18.56 1.11 0.80
N LYS A 259 17.53 1.96 0.86
CA LYS A 259 16.43 1.99 -0.13
C LYS A 259 16.53 3.19 -1.09
N ASN A 260 17.38 4.17 -0.79
CA ASN A 260 17.57 5.32 -1.67
C ASN A 260 18.51 4.97 -2.83
N ALA A 261 18.09 5.30 -4.05
CA ALA A 261 18.83 5.08 -5.29
C ALA A 261 19.23 3.61 -5.51
N THR A 262 18.47 2.67 -4.96
CA THR A 262 18.80 1.25 -5.08
C THR A 262 18.27 0.66 -6.37
N LYS A 263 19.18 -0.02 -7.07
CA LYS A 263 18.86 -0.86 -8.22
C LYS A 263 18.40 -2.23 -7.70
N LEU A 264 17.32 -2.75 -8.27
CA LEU A 264 17.02 -4.19 -8.26
C LEU A 264 16.73 -4.83 -6.89
N GLN A 265 16.00 -4.15 -6.01
CA GLN A 265 15.56 -4.79 -4.75
C GLN A 265 14.45 -5.83 -4.96
N ASN A 266 13.52 -5.53 -5.87
CA ASN A 266 12.36 -6.36 -6.14
C ASN A 266 12.16 -6.53 -7.64
N TYR A 267 11.89 -7.78 -8.05
CA TYR A 267 11.56 -8.17 -9.41
C TYR A 267 10.11 -8.63 -9.48
N TYR A 268 9.40 -8.13 -10.48
CA TYR A 268 8.00 -8.46 -10.74
C TYR A 268 7.88 -9.09 -12.10
N THR A 269 7.11 -10.16 -12.20
CA THR A 269 6.61 -10.69 -13.47
C THR A 269 5.11 -10.44 -13.51
N ILE A 270 4.66 -9.75 -14.56
CA ILE A 270 3.25 -9.35 -14.73
C ILE A 270 2.66 -9.90 -16.03
N GLU A 271 1.33 -10.01 -16.05
CA GLU A 271 0.53 -10.20 -17.25
C GLU A 271 0.50 -8.92 -18.09
N ASN A 272 0.97 -8.98 -19.34
CA ASN A 272 1.07 -7.82 -20.23
C ASN A 272 -0.27 -7.42 -20.87
N GLY A 273 -1.31 -8.23 -20.68
CA GLY A 273 -2.68 -8.01 -21.17
C GLY A 273 -2.86 -8.04 -22.68
N ARG A 274 -1.96 -8.66 -23.46
CA ARG A 274 -2.13 -8.83 -24.91
C ARG A 274 -3.25 -9.82 -25.25
N PHE A 275 -3.37 -10.88 -24.47
CA PHE A 275 -4.40 -11.92 -24.67
C PHE A 275 -5.66 -11.68 -23.86
N ASP A 276 -5.50 -11.14 -22.65
CA ASP A 276 -6.59 -10.90 -21.71
C ASP A 276 -6.36 -9.56 -21.00
N LYS A 277 -7.21 -8.57 -21.29
CA LYS A 277 -7.12 -7.26 -20.62
C LYS A 277 -7.64 -7.32 -19.19
N GLU A 278 -8.40 -8.33 -18.79
CA GLU A 278 -8.83 -8.49 -17.40
C GLU A 278 -7.69 -8.90 -16.47
N SER A 279 -6.64 -9.54 -17.00
CA SER A 279 -5.43 -9.88 -16.26
C SER A 279 -4.34 -8.82 -16.36
N PHE A 280 -4.54 -7.74 -17.12
CA PHE A 280 -3.53 -6.71 -17.35
C PHE A 280 -2.91 -6.21 -16.03
N MET A 281 -1.58 -6.15 -15.97
CA MET A 281 -0.79 -5.73 -14.81
C MET A 281 -0.86 -6.64 -13.58
N ASN A 282 -1.60 -7.76 -13.63
CA ASN A 282 -1.61 -8.70 -12.51
C ASN A 282 -0.22 -9.30 -12.32
N ILE A 283 0.23 -9.32 -11.07
CA ILE A 283 1.50 -9.90 -10.67
C ILE A 283 1.35 -11.42 -10.61
N VAL A 284 2.20 -12.10 -11.37
CA VAL A 284 2.29 -13.56 -11.43
C VAL A 284 3.41 -14.05 -10.53
N GLU A 285 4.52 -13.32 -10.52
CA GLU A 285 5.67 -13.65 -9.68
C GLU A 285 6.26 -12.40 -9.04
N PHE A 286 6.69 -12.57 -7.79
CA PHE A 286 7.49 -11.62 -7.04
C PHE A 286 8.80 -12.30 -6.65
N ASN A 287 9.93 -11.71 -7.03
CA ASN A 287 11.27 -12.25 -6.82
C ASN A 287 11.41 -13.71 -7.31
N GLY A 288 10.81 -14.02 -8.47
CA GLY A 288 10.84 -15.34 -9.10
C GLY A 288 10.00 -16.41 -8.40
N LYS A 289 9.10 -16.01 -7.49
CA LYS A 289 8.17 -16.90 -6.80
C LYS A 289 6.73 -16.46 -7.05
N ASN A 290 5.84 -17.43 -7.27
CA ASN A 290 4.40 -17.20 -7.44
C ASN A 290 3.61 -17.17 -6.10
N LYS A 291 4.34 -17.23 -4.99
CA LYS A 291 3.83 -17.09 -3.62
C LYS A 291 4.82 -16.28 -2.81
N LEU A 292 4.32 -15.59 -1.80
CA LEU A 292 5.15 -14.89 -0.83
C LEU A 292 5.97 -15.89 -0.01
N PRO A 293 7.16 -15.49 0.50
CA PRO A 293 8.00 -16.36 1.31
C PRO A 293 7.26 -16.93 2.53
N GLU A 294 7.36 -18.24 2.77
CA GLU A 294 6.77 -18.91 3.95
C GLU A 294 7.30 -18.36 5.28
N ALA A 295 8.47 -17.71 5.25
CA ALA A 295 9.02 -17.04 6.43
C ALA A 295 8.25 -15.77 6.83
N TRP A 296 7.44 -15.19 5.95
CA TRP A 296 6.74 -13.93 6.22
C TRP A 296 5.45 -14.15 7.01
N TRP A 297 4.72 -15.23 6.77
CA TRP A 297 3.40 -15.44 7.37
C TRP A 297 3.23 -16.88 7.83
N PRO A 298 2.56 -17.14 8.96
CA PRO A 298 2.20 -18.49 9.34
C PRO A 298 1.18 -19.08 8.35
N ASN A 299 1.28 -20.39 8.13
CA ASN A 299 0.38 -21.12 7.24
C ASN A 299 -0.87 -21.57 8.01
N VAL A 300 -1.86 -20.68 8.09
CA VAL A 300 -3.11 -20.87 8.85
C VAL A 300 -4.30 -20.86 7.89
N ALA A 301 -5.18 -21.86 8.01
CA ALA A 301 -6.44 -21.92 7.28
C ALA A 301 -7.52 -21.04 7.93
N THR A 302 -8.53 -20.68 7.15
CA THR A 302 -9.62 -19.77 7.57
C THR A 302 -10.61 -20.43 8.53
N SER A 303 -10.69 -21.76 8.54
CA SER A 303 -11.47 -22.56 9.50
C SER A 303 -10.63 -23.71 10.06
N ILE A 304 -11.07 -24.29 11.16
CA ILE A 304 -10.43 -25.48 11.75
C ILE A 304 -10.57 -26.68 10.82
N THR A 305 -11.73 -26.87 10.21
CA THR A 305 -11.93 -27.89 9.16
C THR A 305 -10.93 -27.74 8.00
N GLY A 306 -10.67 -26.51 7.54
CA GLY A 306 -9.63 -26.22 6.55
C GLY A 306 -8.21 -26.46 7.06
N GLN A 307 -7.95 -26.20 8.34
CA GLN A 307 -6.66 -26.47 8.96
C GLN A 307 -6.38 -27.98 9.02
N LEU A 308 -7.41 -28.78 9.32
CA LEU A 308 -7.33 -30.24 9.36
C LEU A 308 -7.19 -30.87 7.96
N SER A 309 -7.75 -30.24 6.91
CA SER A 309 -7.61 -30.70 5.53
C SER A 309 -6.25 -30.32 4.90
N SER A 310 -5.38 -29.62 5.63
CA SER A 310 -4.10 -29.08 5.13
C SER A 310 -4.27 -28.18 3.89
N GLU A 311 -5.43 -27.55 3.72
CA GLU A 311 -5.60 -26.49 2.74
C GLU A 311 -4.84 -25.26 3.23
N GLY A 312 -3.65 -25.04 2.67
CA GLY A 312 -2.76 -23.96 3.08
C GLY A 312 -3.43 -22.57 3.03
N GLY A 313 -3.02 -21.69 3.94
CA GLY A 313 -3.56 -20.35 4.15
C GLY A 313 -3.46 -19.43 2.93
N SER A 314 -4.44 -18.53 2.77
CA SER A 314 -4.53 -17.57 1.66
C SER A 314 -3.48 -16.44 1.73
N CYS A 315 -2.83 -16.24 2.88
CA CYS A 315 -1.90 -15.12 3.10
C CYS A 315 -0.63 -15.12 2.25
N HIS A 316 -0.23 -16.27 1.71
CA HIS A 316 0.95 -16.38 0.84
C HIS A 316 0.65 -16.07 -0.62
N ARG A 317 -0.62 -15.82 -0.96
CA ARG A 317 -1.03 -15.64 -2.35
C ARG A 317 -0.79 -14.19 -2.80
N ILE A 318 -0.29 -14.08 -4.02
CA ILE A 318 -0.10 -12.81 -4.72
C ILE A 318 -1.28 -12.64 -5.67
N TYR A 319 -2.06 -11.56 -5.50
CA TYR A 319 -3.17 -11.24 -6.40
C TYR A 319 -3.14 -9.77 -6.83
N GLY A 320 -3.71 -9.52 -8.00
CA GLY A 320 -3.88 -8.16 -8.52
C GLY A 320 -2.57 -7.51 -8.91
N THR A 321 -2.55 -6.18 -8.94
CA THR A 321 -1.45 -5.39 -9.49
C THR A 321 -0.55 -4.82 -8.40
N ASP A 322 0.39 -3.95 -8.73
CA ASP A 322 1.17 -3.17 -7.76
C ASP A 322 0.46 -1.86 -7.32
N GLY A 323 -0.77 -1.65 -7.80
CA GLY A 323 -1.57 -0.45 -7.55
C GLY A 323 -1.16 0.79 -8.37
N THR A 324 -0.18 0.69 -9.27
CA THR A 324 0.17 1.79 -10.20
C THR A 324 -0.76 1.83 -11.41
N GLN A 325 -1.33 0.69 -11.76
CA GLN A 325 -2.26 0.51 -12.87
C GLN A 325 -3.15 -0.69 -12.58
N PHE A 326 -4.43 -0.61 -12.93
CA PHE A 326 -5.40 -1.70 -12.80
C PHE A 326 -5.90 -2.14 -14.19
N PRO A 327 -6.53 -3.32 -14.27
CA PRO A 327 -7.25 -3.72 -15.48
C PRO A 327 -8.28 -2.67 -15.93
N PRO A 328 -8.45 -2.43 -17.24
CA PRO A 328 -9.43 -1.49 -17.78
C PRO A 328 -10.89 -1.96 -17.58
N PHE A 329 -11.84 -1.08 -17.94
CA PHE A 329 -13.28 -1.35 -17.97
C PHE A 329 -13.94 -1.61 -16.60
N LEU A 330 -13.58 -0.81 -15.60
CA LEU A 330 -14.08 -0.88 -14.22
C LEU A 330 -15.54 -0.45 -14.05
N PHE A 331 -16.16 0.20 -15.03
CA PHE A 331 -17.56 0.65 -14.97
C PHE A 331 -18.56 -0.49 -14.70
N ASN A 332 -18.24 -1.73 -15.10
CA ASN A 332 -19.05 -2.91 -14.81
C ASN A 332 -18.63 -3.64 -13.51
N LYS A 333 -17.61 -3.14 -12.80
CA LYS A 333 -16.92 -3.84 -11.71
C LYS A 333 -16.92 -3.10 -10.37
N LYS A 334 -17.72 -2.04 -10.20
CA LYS A 334 -17.83 -1.29 -8.93
C LYS A 334 -18.08 -2.15 -7.69
N LYS A 335 -18.79 -3.27 -7.84
CA LYS A 335 -19.12 -4.19 -6.73
C LYS A 335 -17.98 -5.12 -6.34
N PHE A 336 -16.93 -5.20 -7.15
CA PHE A 336 -15.81 -6.10 -6.91
C PHE A 336 -14.61 -5.34 -6.35
N PRO A 337 -13.93 -5.90 -5.34
CA PRO A 337 -12.71 -5.31 -4.81
C PRO A 337 -11.59 -5.35 -5.85
N LEU A 338 -10.73 -4.34 -5.85
CA LEU A 338 -9.50 -4.34 -6.64
C LEU A 338 -8.34 -4.79 -5.76
N TRP A 339 -7.71 -5.89 -6.15
CA TRP A 339 -6.59 -6.47 -5.42
C TRP A 339 -5.28 -5.80 -5.81
N MET A 340 -4.39 -5.63 -4.84
CA MET A 340 -3.04 -5.12 -5.07
C MET A 340 -2.07 -5.72 -4.06
N PHE A 341 -0.88 -6.11 -4.54
CA PHE A 341 0.25 -6.44 -3.70
C PHE A 341 0.95 -5.17 -3.24
N VAL A 342 1.13 -5.04 -1.93
CA VAL A 342 1.81 -3.88 -1.32
C VAL A 342 3.07 -4.37 -0.66
N GLY A 343 4.22 -4.06 -1.27
CA GLY A 343 5.53 -4.52 -0.81
C GLY A 343 5.84 -4.06 0.62
N GLU A 344 5.40 -2.86 0.99
CA GLU A 344 5.56 -2.28 2.33
C GLU A 344 4.76 -3.02 3.40
N LEU A 345 3.68 -3.69 3.01
CA LEU A 345 2.84 -4.50 3.89
C LEU A 345 3.21 -5.98 3.84
N CYS A 346 4.12 -6.38 2.95
CA CYS A 346 4.52 -7.76 2.71
C CYS A 346 3.35 -8.70 2.41
N ARG A 347 2.25 -8.17 1.85
CA ARG A 347 1.03 -8.94 1.55
C ARG A 347 0.22 -8.34 0.43
N THR A 348 -0.75 -9.12 -0.03
CA THR A 348 -1.82 -8.64 -0.88
C THR A 348 -2.95 -8.05 -0.03
N ILE A 349 -3.45 -6.88 -0.44
CA ILE A 349 -4.66 -6.25 0.10
C ILE A 349 -5.65 -5.97 -1.03
N TYR A 350 -6.81 -5.42 -0.67
CA TYR A 350 -7.78 -4.95 -1.65
C TYR A 350 -8.35 -3.60 -1.26
N VAL A 351 -8.85 -2.87 -2.26
CA VAL A 351 -9.59 -1.63 -2.11
C VAL A 351 -11.01 -1.79 -2.65
N GLU A 352 -11.96 -1.08 -2.05
CA GLU A 352 -13.40 -1.18 -2.35
C GLU A 352 -13.91 0.17 -2.85
N PHE A 353 -14.86 0.13 -3.78
CA PHE A 353 -15.49 1.34 -4.32
C PHE A 353 -16.26 2.09 -3.23
N GLU A 354 -16.00 3.38 -3.09
CA GLU A 354 -16.68 4.27 -2.15
C GLU A 354 -17.66 5.21 -2.86
N SER A 355 -17.19 5.91 -3.90
CA SER A 355 -17.97 6.96 -4.57
C SER A 355 -17.43 7.31 -5.96
N GLU A 356 -18.23 8.01 -6.76
CA GLU A 356 -17.73 8.71 -7.96
C GLU A 356 -17.27 10.11 -7.57
N VAL A 357 -16.14 10.54 -8.14
CA VAL A 357 -15.55 11.86 -7.90
C VAL A 357 -15.13 12.47 -9.23
N GLU A 358 -15.06 13.81 -9.25
CA GLU A 358 -14.47 14.56 -10.35
C GLU A 358 -13.07 15.00 -9.95
N VAL A 359 -12.09 14.70 -10.80
CA VAL A 359 -10.70 15.16 -10.62
C VAL A 359 -10.40 16.35 -11.53
N GLU A 360 -9.20 16.91 -11.44
CA GLU A 360 -8.79 18.01 -12.32
C GLU A 360 -8.98 17.66 -13.81
N GLY A 361 -9.29 18.67 -14.64
CA GLY A 361 -9.64 18.48 -16.05
C GLY A 361 -11.06 17.97 -16.31
N GLY A 362 -11.89 17.80 -15.26
CA GLY A 362 -13.30 17.39 -15.41
C GLY A 362 -13.48 15.89 -15.66
N ILE A 363 -12.48 15.08 -15.32
CA ILE A 363 -12.49 13.63 -15.55
C ILE A 363 -13.22 12.95 -14.40
N THR A 364 -14.22 12.11 -14.71
CA THR A 364 -14.86 11.25 -13.74
C THR A 364 -13.94 10.10 -13.34
N ALA A 365 -13.70 9.95 -12.04
CA ALA A 365 -12.95 8.85 -11.46
C ALA A 365 -13.79 8.13 -10.40
N TYR A 366 -13.43 6.88 -10.13
CA TYR A 366 -14.01 6.08 -9.05
C TYR A 366 -13.06 6.09 -7.86
N ARG A 367 -13.55 6.58 -6.73
CA ARG A 367 -12.82 6.53 -5.47
C ARG A 367 -12.91 5.12 -4.89
N TYR A 368 -11.75 4.52 -4.71
CA TYR A 368 -11.55 3.27 -4.00
C TYR A 368 -10.80 3.53 -2.69
N GLY A 369 -11.24 2.91 -1.60
CA GLY A 369 -10.65 3.07 -0.28
C GLY A 369 -10.33 1.73 0.39
N VAL A 370 -9.52 1.80 1.44
CA VAL A 370 -9.19 0.62 2.26
C VAL A 370 -10.20 0.48 3.40
N GLY A 371 -11.11 -0.48 3.28
CA GLY A 371 -12.13 -0.77 4.29
C GLY A 371 -11.56 -1.43 5.55
N LYS A 372 -12.28 -1.31 6.68
CA LYS A 372 -11.88 -1.89 7.99
C LYS A 372 -11.58 -3.39 7.92
N ARG A 373 -12.29 -4.13 7.05
CA ARG A 373 -12.14 -5.59 6.88
C ARG A 373 -10.74 -6.03 6.44
N VAL A 374 -9.97 -5.15 5.80
CA VAL A 374 -8.61 -5.45 5.30
C VAL A 374 -7.65 -5.72 6.46
N PHE A 375 -7.76 -4.94 7.55
CA PHE A 375 -6.88 -5.04 8.73
C PHE A 375 -7.61 -5.52 9.99
N SER A 376 -8.82 -6.06 9.87
CA SER A 376 -9.56 -6.60 11.01
C SER A 376 -9.18 -8.06 11.24
N MET A 377 -8.77 -8.38 12.47
CA MET A 377 -8.55 -9.74 12.94
C MET A 377 -9.86 -10.49 13.17
N SER A 378 -11.01 -9.79 13.16
CA SER A 378 -12.33 -10.46 13.14
C SER A 378 -12.66 -11.08 11.78
N ASN A 379 -11.86 -10.82 10.75
CA ASN A 379 -12.00 -11.44 9.43
C ASN A 379 -11.15 -12.71 9.36
N PRO A 380 -11.72 -13.92 9.17
CA PRO A 380 -10.96 -15.17 9.17
C PRO A 380 -9.85 -15.26 8.13
N GLU A 381 -9.99 -14.56 6.99
CA GLU A 381 -8.94 -14.43 5.97
C GLU A 381 -7.67 -13.74 6.49
N ASN A 382 -7.76 -13.04 7.63
CA ASN A 382 -6.63 -12.35 8.23
C ASN A 382 -5.92 -13.13 9.34
N PHE A 383 -6.42 -14.31 9.75
CA PHE A 383 -5.81 -15.08 10.83
C PHE A 383 -4.35 -15.45 10.55
N CYS A 384 -4.00 -15.76 9.30
CA CYS A 384 -2.62 -16.04 8.90
C CYS A 384 -1.70 -14.81 8.87
N TYR A 385 -2.19 -13.58 9.09
CA TYR A 385 -1.33 -12.40 9.31
C TYR A 385 -1.01 -12.16 10.80
N CYS A 386 -1.49 -13.03 11.69
CA CYS A 386 -1.13 -13.03 13.11
C CYS A 386 0.11 -13.90 13.35
N GLN A 387 1.29 -13.29 13.51
CA GLN A 387 2.56 -14.01 13.68
C GLN A 387 2.56 -14.99 14.87
N GLU A 388 1.87 -14.63 15.95
CA GLU A 388 1.80 -15.43 17.18
C GLU A 388 0.60 -16.40 17.22
N PHE A 389 -0.12 -16.55 16.11
CA PHE A 389 -1.38 -17.30 16.04
C PHE A 389 -1.32 -18.66 16.77
N PHE A 390 -0.36 -19.52 16.42
CA PHE A 390 -0.23 -20.85 17.02
C PHE A 390 0.11 -20.86 18.52
N SER A 391 0.58 -19.74 19.07
CA SER A 391 0.94 -19.63 20.48
C SER A 391 -0.19 -19.08 21.36
N CYS A 392 -1.19 -18.42 20.77
CA CYS A 392 -2.23 -17.70 21.52
C CYS A 392 -3.66 -18.04 21.10
N ALA A 393 -3.90 -18.40 19.83
CA ALA A 393 -5.24 -18.65 19.33
C ALA A 393 -5.81 -19.93 19.95
N LYS A 394 -7.08 -19.89 20.35
CA LYS A 394 -7.81 -21.03 20.91
C LYS A 394 -8.95 -21.42 20.00
N GLN A 395 -9.18 -22.72 19.89
CA GLN A 395 -10.38 -23.24 19.25
C GLN A 395 -11.58 -23.04 20.18
N THR A 396 -12.69 -22.58 19.60
CA THR A 396 -13.99 -22.53 20.26
C THR A 396 -14.85 -23.73 19.86
N ASP A 397 -15.94 -23.96 20.60
CA ASP A 397 -16.87 -25.07 20.34
C ASP A 397 -17.63 -24.95 18.99
N ASN A 398 -17.62 -23.77 18.35
CA ASN A 398 -18.38 -23.46 17.12
C ASN A 398 -17.55 -23.53 15.82
N ASP A 399 -16.39 -24.20 15.82
CA ASP A 399 -15.46 -24.22 14.68
C ASP A 399 -14.88 -22.82 14.33
N GLU A 400 -14.78 -21.93 15.33
CA GLU A 400 -14.18 -20.60 15.21
C GLU A 400 -12.89 -20.47 16.04
N TRP A 401 -12.03 -19.53 15.64
CA TRP A 401 -10.81 -19.17 16.37
C TRP A 401 -11.05 -17.98 17.31
N ASP A 402 -10.65 -18.13 18.57
CA ASP A 402 -10.58 -17.06 19.55
C ASP A 402 -9.15 -16.50 19.64
N LEU A 403 -8.98 -15.24 19.25
CA LEU A 403 -7.71 -14.51 19.29
C LEU A 403 -7.63 -13.57 20.50
N SER A 404 -8.54 -13.65 21.47
CA SER A 404 -8.58 -12.77 22.65
C SER A 404 -7.29 -12.79 23.47
N GLN A 405 -6.55 -13.91 23.43
CA GLN A 405 -5.27 -14.09 24.11
C GLN A 405 -4.05 -13.63 23.30
N CYS A 406 -4.25 -13.27 22.02
CA CYS A 406 -3.20 -12.78 21.14
C CYS A 406 -2.99 -11.28 21.39
N LEU A 407 -1.89 -10.96 22.07
CA LEU A 407 -1.53 -9.60 22.46
C LEU A 407 -1.21 -8.71 21.24
N LYS A 408 -0.53 -9.28 20.24
CA LYS A 408 -0.07 -8.59 19.03
C LYS A 408 -1.12 -8.53 17.92
N CYS A 409 -2.16 -9.36 17.99
CA CYS A 409 -3.13 -9.51 16.90
C CYS A 409 -4.42 -8.73 17.21
N LYS A 410 -4.37 -7.42 16.95
CA LYS A 410 -5.45 -6.46 17.20
C LYS A 410 -5.97 -5.86 15.90
N ASP A 411 -7.24 -5.43 15.86
CA ASP A 411 -7.79 -4.82 14.66
C ASP A 411 -7.05 -3.51 14.30
N GLY A 412 -6.86 -3.28 13.00
CA GLY A 412 -6.30 -2.05 12.41
C GLY A 412 -4.79 -1.89 12.53
N VAL A 413 -4.09 -2.90 13.06
CA VAL A 413 -2.62 -2.97 13.08
C VAL A 413 -2.15 -4.33 12.56
N MET A 414 -0.96 -4.38 11.99
CA MET A 414 -0.41 -5.61 11.42
C MET A 414 1.08 -5.73 11.69
N ASP A 415 1.48 -6.87 12.25
CA ASP A 415 2.88 -7.21 12.52
C ASP A 415 3.59 -7.60 11.22
N VAL A 416 4.55 -6.80 10.78
CA VAL A 416 5.38 -7.07 9.59
C VAL A 416 6.81 -7.43 9.97
N SER A 417 7.05 -7.80 11.23
CA SER A 417 8.39 -8.07 11.74
C SER A 417 9.12 -9.18 10.99
N ALA A 418 8.39 -10.20 10.55
CA ALA A 418 8.94 -11.35 9.84
C ALA A 418 9.58 -10.97 8.49
N CYS A 419 9.06 -9.97 7.76
CA CYS A 419 9.64 -9.54 6.49
C CYS A 419 10.62 -8.37 6.63
N TYR A 420 10.50 -7.54 7.67
CA TYR A 420 11.40 -6.40 7.91
C TYR A 420 12.61 -6.74 8.80
N GLY A 421 12.55 -7.81 9.59
CA GLY A 421 13.59 -8.20 10.54
C GLY A 421 13.66 -7.36 11.83
N ALA A 422 12.63 -6.57 12.12
CA ALA A 422 12.52 -5.65 13.26
C ALA A 422 11.07 -5.59 13.76
N PRO A 423 10.78 -5.20 15.03
CA PRO A 423 9.43 -5.23 15.62
C PRO A 423 8.54 -4.09 15.10
N ILE A 424 8.28 -4.09 13.80
CA ILE A 424 7.53 -3.07 13.07
C ILE A 424 6.09 -3.52 12.90
N PHE A 425 5.18 -2.61 13.24
CA PHE A 425 3.76 -2.73 13.00
C PHE A 425 3.29 -1.65 12.03
N MET A 426 2.54 -2.06 11.02
CA MET A 426 1.90 -1.16 10.07
C MET A 426 0.45 -0.87 10.49
N SER A 427 -0.01 0.35 10.27
CA SER A 427 -1.40 0.77 10.48
C SER A 427 -1.77 1.96 9.59
N GLN A 428 -3.02 2.38 9.62
CA GLN A 428 -3.39 3.69 9.06
C GLN A 428 -3.01 4.82 10.04
N PRO A 429 -2.73 6.04 9.56
CA PRO A 429 -2.31 7.16 10.40
C PRO A 429 -3.23 7.42 11.59
N HIS A 430 -2.60 7.77 12.71
CA HIS A 430 -3.24 7.96 14.02
C HIS A 430 -4.04 6.73 14.50
N PHE A 431 -3.65 5.52 14.08
CA PHE A 431 -4.38 4.28 14.36
C PHE A 431 -5.84 4.33 13.89
N LEU A 432 -6.09 4.97 12.75
CA LEU A 432 -7.40 4.98 12.11
C LEU A 432 -7.89 3.53 11.91
N GLN A 433 -9.16 3.28 12.27
CA GLN A 433 -9.82 1.96 12.25
C GLN A 433 -9.26 0.90 13.21
N ALA A 434 -8.23 1.20 14.01
CA ALA A 434 -7.70 0.26 15.00
C ALA A 434 -8.54 0.16 16.26
N ASP A 435 -8.31 -0.90 17.04
CA ASP A 435 -8.95 -1.10 18.34
C ASP A 435 -8.73 0.07 19.30
N LYS A 436 -9.73 0.32 20.16
CA LYS A 436 -9.66 1.39 21.15
C LYS A 436 -8.54 1.20 22.17
N GLU A 437 -8.21 -0.05 22.48
CA GLU A 437 -7.05 -0.40 23.29
C GLU A 437 -5.75 0.08 22.65
N VAL A 438 -5.57 -0.14 21.35
CA VAL A 438 -4.39 0.30 20.59
C VAL A 438 -4.29 1.83 20.56
N GLN A 439 -5.41 2.50 20.31
CA GLN A 439 -5.48 3.97 20.34
C GLN A 439 -5.11 4.54 21.72
N ALA A 440 -5.37 3.79 22.80
CA ALA A 440 -5.09 4.21 24.18
C ALA A 440 -3.63 3.98 24.62
N TYR A 441 -2.80 3.29 23.81
CA TYR A 441 -1.38 3.09 24.13
C TYR A 441 -0.57 4.39 24.19
N VAL A 442 -1.02 5.43 23.50
CA VAL A 442 -0.36 6.73 23.43
C VAL A 442 -1.39 7.87 23.54
N LYS A 443 -0.93 9.07 23.88
CA LYS A 443 -1.74 10.29 23.92
C LYS A 443 -1.32 11.22 22.78
N GLY A 444 -2.26 12.01 22.26
CA GLY A 444 -2.01 13.01 21.20
C GLY A 444 -2.31 12.55 19.78
N LEU A 445 -2.97 11.38 19.60
CA LEU A 445 -3.47 10.95 18.31
C LEU A 445 -4.92 11.38 18.08
N GLU A 446 -5.23 11.83 16.86
CA GLU A 446 -6.56 12.26 16.44
C GLU A 446 -6.97 11.58 15.12
N PRO A 447 -7.41 10.32 15.13
CA PRO A 447 -7.78 9.62 13.91
C PRO A 447 -8.94 10.32 13.18
N ASN A 448 -8.76 10.60 11.89
CA ASN A 448 -9.74 11.29 11.05
C ASN A 448 -9.72 10.67 9.64
N SER A 449 -10.88 10.22 9.15
CA SER A 449 -10.95 9.49 7.88
C SER A 449 -10.55 10.35 6.67
N GLU A 450 -10.95 11.63 6.62
CA GLU A 450 -10.64 12.52 5.50
C GLU A 450 -9.13 12.77 5.38
N LYS A 451 -8.45 12.89 6.53
CA LYS A 451 -7.00 13.15 6.58
C LYS A 451 -6.17 11.89 6.45
N HIS A 452 -6.61 10.78 7.03
CA HIS A 452 -5.75 9.61 7.28
C HIS A 452 -6.14 8.38 6.46
N ALA A 453 -7.30 8.35 5.79
CA ALA A 453 -7.63 7.20 4.95
C ALA A 453 -6.77 7.17 3.68
N THR A 454 -6.39 5.94 3.29
CA THR A 454 -5.82 5.66 1.97
C THR A 454 -6.93 5.61 0.93
N TYR A 455 -6.72 6.31 -0.20
CA TYR A 455 -7.65 6.26 -1.33
C TYR A 455 -6.93 6.29 -2.68
N LEU A 456 -7.62 5.77 -3.69
CA LEU A 456 -7.23 5.79 -5.10
C LEU A 456 -8.44 6.29 -5.92
N ASP A 457 -8.28 7.38 -6.64
CA ASP A 457 -9.27 7.86 -7.60
C ASP A 457 -8.87 7.34 -8.99
N ILE A 458 -9.57 6.31 -9.46
CA ILE A 458 -9.20 5.54 -10.65
C ILE A 458 -10.13 5.88 -11.81
N GLU A 459 -9.57 6.19 -12.97
CA GLU A 459 -10.36 6.36 -14.19
C GLU A 459 -10.89 5.00 -14.67
N PRO A 460 -12.21 4.83 -14.83
CA PRO A 460 -12.82 3.51 -14.99
C PRO A 460 -12.59 2.86 -16.36
N ASN A 461 -12.27 3.60 -17.42
CA ASN A 461 -12.08 3.01 -18.75
C ASN A 461 -10.68 2.39 -18.87
N LEU A 462 -9.63 3.10 -18.46
CA LEU A 462 -8.23 2.68 -18.51
C LEU A 462 -7.82 1.85 -17.29
N GLY A 463 -8.45 2.07 -16.13
CA GLY A 463 -7.99 1.51 -14.85
C GLY A 463 -6.77 2.25 -14.28
N THR A 464 -6.50 3.47 -14.73
CA THR A 464 -5.34 4.27 -14.30
C THR A 464 -5.71 5.15 -13.11
N PRO A 465 -4.98 5.08 -11.98
CA PRO A 465 -5.13 6.03 -10.88
C PRO A 465 -4.77 7.45 -11.34
N LEU A 466 -5.69 8.40 -11.17
CA LEU A 466 -5.48 9.83 -11.48
C LEU A 466 -5.04 10.62 -10.25
N ARG A 467 -5.55 10.24 -9.08
CA ARG A 467 -5.06 10.67 -7.77
C ARG A 467 -4.92 9.45 -6.87
N ALA A 468 -3.80 9.35 -6.17
CA ALA A 468 -3.54 8.24 -5.27
C ALA A 468 -2.85 8.78 -4.02
N HIS A 469 -3.39 8.46 -2.85
CA HIS A 469 -2.77 8.79 -1.57
C HIS A 469 -2.72 7.52 -0.72
N LYS A 470 -1.55 6.88 -0.70
CA LYS A 470 -1.29 5.71 0.13
C LYS A 470 -0.71 6.18 1.46
N LYS A 471 -1.50 6.01 2.53
CA LYS A 471 -1.17 6.52 3.86
C LYS A 471 -0.92 5.37 4.83
N ILE A 472 0.32 5.25 5.29
CA ILE A 472 0.78 4.15 6.16
C ILE A 472 1.51 4.74 7.35
N GLN A 473 1.24 4.20 8.54
CA GLN A 473 1.91 4.53 9.79
C GLN A 473 2.80 3.38 10.24
N ILE A 474 4.05 3.71 10.59
CA ILE A 474 5.04 2.80 11.12
C ILE A 474 5.07 2.95 12.64
N ASN A 475 4.95 1.81 13.32
CA ASN A 475 4.90 1.71 14.78
C ASN A 475 5.91 0.67 15.24
N MET A 476 6.46 0.84 16.44
CA MET A 476 7.36 -0.14 17.04
C MET A 476 6.85 -0.61 18.41
N VAL A 477 7.18 -1.84 18.75
CA VAL A 477 6.76 -2.46 20.02
C VAL A 477 7.65 -1.99 21.17
N LEU A 478 7.06 -1.30 22.15
CA LEU A 478 7.65 -1.11 23.47
C LEU A 478 7.02 -2.12 24.43
N ARG A 479 7.85 -2.93 25.07
CA ARG A 479 7.40 -3.91 26.06
C ARG A 479 8.39 -4.05 27.20
N LYS A 480 7.88 -4.52 28.33
CA LYS A 480 8.69 -4.81 29.50
C LYS A 480 9.54 -6.06 29.26
N VAL A 481 10.84 -5.95 29.50
CA VAL A 481 11.77 -7.09 29.45
C VAL A 481 12.51 -7.17 30.78
N ALA A 482 12.08 -8.10 31.63
CA ALA A 482 12.58 -8.22 33.00
C ALA A 482 14.09 -8.49 33.09
N GLY A 483 14.73 -8.97 32.01
CA GLY A 483 16.18 -9.20 31.94
C GLY A 483 17.00 -7.98 31.53
N ILE A 484 16.41 -6.95 30.92
CA ILE A 484 17.13 -5.77 30.41
C ILE A 484 16.83 -4.58 31.31
N ASP A 485 17.81 -4.07 32.04
CA ASP A 485 17.62 -3.01 33.06
C ASP A 485 16.84 -1.79 32.54
N LEU A 486 17.15 -1.34 31.31
CA LEU A 486 16.46 -0.22 30.64
C LEU A 486 14.95 -0.47 30.41
N LEU A 487 14.53 -1.72 30.25
CA LEU A 487 13.17 -2.12 29.90
C LEU A 487 12.43 -2.78 31.08
N LYS A 488 13.00 -2.80 32.30
CA LYS A 488 12.34 -3.41 33.47
C LYS A 488 11.12 -2.62 33.96
N LYS A 489 11.10 -1.30 33.73
CA LYS A 489 10.10 -0.37 34.29
C LYS A 489 9.11 0.20 33.26
N VAL A 490 9.35 -0.05 31.98
CA VAL A 490 8.41 0.37 30.92
C VAL A 490 7.14 -0.48 30.98
N ALA A 491 6.11 -0.05 30.24
CA ALA A 491 4.83 -0.75 30.19
C ALA A 491 4.95 -2.17 29.61
N ASP A 492 4.02 -3.05 29.98
CA ASP A 492 4.04 -4.46 29.57
C ASP A 492 3.99 -4.62 28.05
N PHE A 493 3.15 -3.87 27.34
CA PHE A 493 3.11 -3.83 25.88
C PHE A 493 2.41 -2.57 25.35
N ARG A 494 3.02 -1.89 24.39
CA ARG A 494 2.45 -0.75 23.65
C ARG A 494 3.03 -0.67 22.23
N LEU A 495 2.18 -0.33 21.28
CA LEU A 495 2.62 0.13 19.95
C LEU A 495 2.90 1.62 20.00
N ILE A 496 4.13 2.02 19.69
CA ILE A 496 4.57 3.41 19.67
C ILE A 496 4.67 3.86 18.21
N PRO A 497 3.80 4.78 17.74
CA PRO A 497 3.94 5.42 16.44
C PRO A 497 5.27 6.15 16.32
N MET A 498 6.00 5.88 15.23
CA MET A 498 7.26 6.54 14.91
C MET A 498 7.00 7.73 13.98
N PHE A 499 6.29 7.44 12.89
CA PHE A 499 5.84 8.40 11.89
C PHE A 499 4.79 7.76 11.00
N TRP A 500 4.09 8.59 10.24
CA TRP A 500 3.28 8.13 9.12
C TRP A 500 3.70 8.84 7.83
N ALA A 501 3.50 8.16 6.71
CA ALA A 501 3.85 8.63 5.38
C ALA A 501 2.61 8.71 4.50
N ASP A 502 2.53 9.74 3.67
CA ASP A 502 1.61 9.88 2.54
C ASP A 502 2.41 9.78 1.25
N GLU A 503 2.31 8.64 0.55
CA GLU A 503 2.78 8.50 -0.83
C GLU A 503 1.66 9.02 -1.75
N GLY A 504 1.78 10.28 -2.11
CA GLY A 504 0.83 11.02 -2.93
C GLY A 504 1.29 11.12 -4.38
N ALA A 505 0.41 10.76 -5.30
CA ALA A 505 0.58 10.97 -6.73
C ALA A 505 -0.69 11.63 -7.28
N GLU A 506 -0.53 12.80 -7.88
CA GLU A 506 -1.62 13.52 -8.54
C GLU A 506 -1.15 13.95 -9.94
N LEU A 507 -2.00 13.75 -10.94
CA LEU A 507 -1.79 14.32 -12.26
C LEU A 507 -1.87 15.85 -12.18
N ASP A 508 -0.87 16.53 -12.74
CA ASP A 508 -0.91 17.98 -12.91
C ASP A 508 -2.02 18.38 -13.90
N SER A 509 -2.51 19.63 -13.77
CA SER A 509 -3.66 20.10 -14.55
C SER A 509 -3.41 20.04 -16.07
N GLU A 510 -2.17 20.25 -16.51
CA GLU A 510 -1.77 20.23 -17.91
C GLU A 510 -1.90 18.82 -18.50
N LYS A 511 -1.35 17.80 -17.83
CA LYS A 511 -1.47 16.40 -18.27
C LYS A 511 -2.89 15.87 -18.10
N ALA A 512 -3.61 16.31 -17.07
CA ALA A 512 -5.02 15.98 -16.92
C ALA A 512 -5.84 16.52 -18.09
N GLU A 513 -5.58 17.76 -18.53
CA GLU A 513 -6.22 18.36 -19.71
C GLU A 513 -5.81 17.65 -21.01
N GLU A 514 -4.54 17.30 -21.18
CA GLU A 514 -4.06 16.51 -22.32
C GLU A 514 -4.78 15.15 -22.38
N LEU A 515 -4.84 14.42 -21.26
CA LEU A 515 -5.55 13.14 -21.14
C LEU A 515 -7.04 13.32 -21.47
N ASN A 516 -7.67 14.38 -20.95
CA ASN A 516 -9.05 14.72 -21.23
C ASN A 516 -9.31 14.98 -22.72
N ASN A 517 -8.44 15.77 -23.35
CA ASN A 517 -8.58 16.17 -24.74
C ASN A 517 -8.34 15.00 -25.70
N VAL A 518 -7.31 14.18 -25.46
CA VAL A 518 -6.97 13.04 -26.33
C VAL A 518 -8.00 11.92 -26.23
N LEU A 519 -8.47 11.60 -25.03
CA LEU A 519 -9.32 10.42 -24.81
C LEU A 519 -10.80 10.75 -24.69
N PHE A 520 -11.16 11.77 -23.90
CA PHE A 520 -12.54 11.94 -23.43
C PHE A 520 -13.34 12.96 -24.24
N SER A 521 -12.68 13.94 -24.87
CA SER A 521 -13.35 14.95 -25.70
C SER A 521 -14.03 14.31 -26.92
N ALA A 522 -13.33 13.45 -27.65
CA ALA A 522 -13.85 12.73 -28.81
C ALA A 522 -15.02 11.81 -28.42
N ILE A 523 -14.92 11.16 -27.26
CA ILE A 523 -15.99 10.31 -26.70
C ILE A 523 -17.22 11.15 -26.38
N THR A 524 -17.04 12.29 -25.70
CA THR A 524 -18.11 13.18 -25.28
C THR A 524 -18.82 13.78 -26.48
N ILE A 525 -18.07 14.26 -27.48
CA ILE A 525 -18.61 14.77 -28.75
C ILE A 525 -19.40 13.66 -29.45
N GLY A 526 -18.80 12.47 -29.60
CA GLY A 526 -19.45 11.33 -30.21
C GLY A 526 -20.77 10.96 -29.53
N ASN A 527 -20.78 10.86 -28.20
CA ASN A 527 -21.97 10.55 -27.40
C ASN A 527 -23.04 11.64 -27.56
N THR A 528 -22.64 12.90 -27.49
CA THR A 528 -23.54 14.05 -27.64
C THR A 528 -24.17 14.06 -29.03
N VAL A 529 -23.38 13.85 -30.08
CA VAL A 529 -23.84 13.76 -31.47
C VAL A 529 -24.75 12.55 -31.65
N GLY A 530 -24.38 11.37 -31.14
CA GLY A 530 -25.20 10.16 -31.21
C GLY A 530 -26.55 10.34 -30.51
N ILE A 531 -26.57 10.98 -29.34
CA ILE A 531 -27.80 11.31 -28.62
C ILE A 531 -28.64 12.34 -29.39
N ALA A 532 -28.03 13.43 -29.84
CA ALA A 532 -28.72 14.50 -30.56
C ALA A 532 -29.34 13.99 -31.87
N LEU A 533 -28.60 13.24 -32.68
CA LEU A 533 -29.11 12.70 -33.95
C LEU A 533 -30.13 11.59 -33.72
N GLY A 534 -29.82 10.64 -32.83
CA GLY A 534 -30.61 9.43 -32.64
C GLY A 534 -31.91 9.64 -31.85
N TYR A 535 -31.86 10.45 -30.78
CA TYR A 535 -32.94 10.56 -29.80
C TYR A 535 -33.65 11.92 -29.81
N VAL A 536 -33.12 12.93 -30.51
CA VAL A 536 -33.71 14.27 -30.55
C VAL A 536 -34.11 14.66 -31.98
N VAL A 537 -33.13 14.89 -32.86
CA VAL A 537 -33.35 15.39 -34.22
C VAL A 537 -34.13 14.40 -35.07
N GLY A 538 -33.72 13.12 -35.07
CA GLY A 538 -34.39 12.06 -35.81
C GLY A 538 -35.88 11.95 -35.45
N PRO A 539 -36.25 11.76 -34.17
CA PRO A 539 -37.65 11.70 -33.75
C PRO A 539 -38.46 12.96 -34.06
N ILE A 540 -37.88 14.16 -33.91
CA ILE A 540 -38.57 15.42 -34.26
C ILE A 540 -38.90 15.45 -35.76
N LEU A 541 -37.94 15.10 -36.63
CA LEU A 541 -38.18 15.07 -38.08
C LEU A 541 -39.22 14.02 -38.46
N LEU A 542 -39.27 12.89 -37.76
CA LEU A 542 -40.29 11.87 -37.94
C LEU A 542 -41.68 12.41 -37.57
N ILE A 543 -41.80 13.10 -36.43
CA ILE A 543 -43.06 13.74 -35.99
C ILE A 543 -43.51 14.79 -37.01
N VAL A 544 -42.60 15.64 -37.50
CA VAL A 544 -42.91 16.64 -38.53
C VAL A 544 -43.38 15.97 -39.81
N SER A 545 -42.73 14.88 -40.25
CA SER A 545 -43.17 14.10 -41.41
C SER A 545 -44.58 13.51 -41.22
N ILE A 546 -44.89 13.02 -40.01
CA ILE A 546 -46.22 12.52 -39.66
C ILE A 546 -47.26 13.65 -39.68
N ILE A 547 -46.97 14.81 -39.08
CA ILE A 547 -47.87 15.97 -39.09
C ILE A 547 -48.15 16.44 -40.52
N LEU A 548 -47.12 16.53 -41.37
CA LEU A 548 -47.28 16.86 -42.79
C LEU A 548 -48.14 15.82 -43.52
N SER A 549 -48.05 14.55 -43.14
CA SER A 549 -48.89 13.47 -43.68
C SER A 549 -50.38 13.68 -43.34
N PHE A 550 -50.68 14.04 -42.08
CA PHE A 550 -52.05 14.35 -41.66
C PHE A 550 -52.58 15.62 -42.33
N TYR A 551 -51.75 16.66 -42.43
CA TYR A 551 -52.13 17.92 -43.08
C TYR A 551 -52.45 17.73 -44.57
N GLN A 552 -51.65 16.94 -45.30
CA GLN A 552 -51.95 16.60 -46.69
C GLN A 552 -53.28 15.86 -46.82
N ARG A 553 -53.49 14.81 -46.03
CA ARG A 553 -54.76 14.05 -46.06
C ARG A 553 -55.97 14.91 -45.73
N TYR A 554 -55.82 15.85 -44.78
CA TYR A 554 -56.86 16.80 -44.44
C TYR A 554 -57.18 17.73 -45.61
N ARG A 555 -56.15 18.23 -46.31
CA ARG A 555 -56.32 19.10 -47.49
C ARG A 555 -56.95 18.35 -48.66
N GLU A 556 -56.56 17.11 -48.92
CA GLU A 556 -57.14 16.24 -49.96
C GLU A 556 -58.61 15.89 -49.70
N LYS A 557 -59.06 15.84 -48.44
CA LYS A 557 -60.48 15.65 -48.10
C LYS A 557 -61.33 16.92 -48.25
N ARG A 558 -60.71 18.10 -48.31
CA ARG A 558 -61.38 19.41 -48.41
C ARG A 558 -61.40 19.99 -49.82
N ALA A 559 -60.47 19.56 -50.67
CA ALA A 559 -60.48 19.82 -52.11
C ALA A 559 -61.37 18.78 -52.80
#